data_AF-A0A670KD58-F1
#
_entry.id   AF-A0A670KD58-F1
#
_cell.length_a   1.000
_cell.length_b   1.000
_cell.length_c   1.000
_cell.angle_alpha   90.00
_cell.angle_beta   90.00
_cell.angle_gamma   90.00
#
_symmetry.space_group_name_H-M   'P 1'
#
loop_
_entity.id
_entity.type
_entity.pdbx_description
1 polymer ?
#
loop_
_entity_poly.entity_id
_entity_poly.type
_entity_poly.pdbx_seq_one_letter_code
_entity_poly.pdbx_strand_id
1 'polypeptide(L)' 'MSAALLPKPQMRGLLASRLRKHIVVAFLFSMGCAAGYKFGVAEPRKRAYAEFYKNYDAMKEFEAMRKAGVFESAPPK' A
#
# COMPACT_ATOMS: atom_id res chain seq x y z
N MET A 1 55.63 2.26 27.79
CA MET A 1 54.17 2.15 27.58
C MET A 1 53.93 1.01 26.59
N SER A 2 53.55 -0.17 27.06
CA SER A 2 53.23 -1.29 26.16
C SER A 2 51.89 -1.00 25.48
N ALA A 3 51.85 -1.00 24.15
CA ALA A 3 50.61 -0.83 23.41
C ALA A 3 49.62 -1.96 23.78
N ALA A 4 48.39 -1.61 24.13
CA ALA A 4 47.37 -2.61 24.48
C ALA A 4 47.13 -3.55 23.29
N LEU A 5 47.35 -4.85 23.49
CA LEU A 5 47.11 -5.88 22.47
C LEU A 5 45.61 -6.01 22.22
N LEU A 6 45.20 -5.98 20.94
CA LEU A 6 43.80 -6.13 20.55
C LEU A 6 43.28 -7.54 20.87
N PRO A 7 42.09 -7.68 21.48
CA PRO A 7 41.49 -8.98 21.73
C PRO A 7 41.04 -9.64 20.42
N LYS A 8 41.07 -10.99 20.38
CA LYS A 8 40.68 -11.75 19.19
C LYS A 8 39.20 -11.56 18.86
N PRO A 9 38.85 -11.07 17.65
CA PRO A 9 37.46 -10.90 17.27
C PRO A 9 36.80 -12.25 16.93
N GLN A 10 35.48 -12.22 16.76
CA GLN A 10 34.74 -13.38 16.26
C GLN A 10 35.24 -13.76 14.85
N MET A 11 35.71 -15.00 14.67
CA MET A 11 36.27 -15.48 13.40
C MET A 11 35.41 -16.54 12.68
N ARG A 12 34.29 -16.96 13.30
CA ARG A 12 33.42 -18.02 12.78
C ARG A 12 31.96 -17.60 12.79
N GLY A 13 31.17 -18.16 11.88
CA GLY A 13 29.72 -17.92 11.82
C GLY A 13 29.32 -16.49 11.46
N LEU A 14 30.22 -15.71 10.85
CA LEU A 14 29.99 -14.30 10.49
C LEU A 14 28.81 -14.16 9.53
N LEU A 15 28.72 -15.05 8.52
CA LEU A 15 27.61 -15.09 7.57
C LEU A 15 26.27 -15.39 8.27
N ALA A 16 26.23 -16.40 9.14
CA ALA A 16 25.02 -16.76 9.87
C ALA A 16 24.56 -15.65 10.85
N SER A 17 25.51 -14.95 11.48
CA SER A 17 25.22 -13.77 12.31
C SER A 17 24.62 -12.64 11.48
N ARG A 18 25.18 -12.36 10.30
CA ARG A 18 24.68 -11.33 9.39
C ARG A 18 23.28 -11.69 8.88
N LEU A 19 23.08 -12.93 8.44
CA LEU A 19 21.82 -13.39 7.87
C LEU A 19 20.67 -13.30 8.88
N ARG A 20 20.88 -13.74 10.13
CA ARG A 20 19.85 -13.65 11.18
C ARG A 20 19.38 -12.22 11.39
N LYS A 21 20.29 -11.24 11.41
CA LYS A 21 19.95 -9.83 11.55
C LYS A 21 19.16 -9.32 10.33
N HIS A 22 19.62 -9.64 9.12
CA HIS A 22 19.00 -9.12 7.89
C HIS A 22 17.62 -9.74 7.64
N ILE A 23 17.41 -11.01 8.01
CA ILE A 23 16.08 -11.64 7.89
C ILE A 23 15.05 -10.88 8.72
N VAL A 24 15.35 -10.58 9.98
CA VAL A 24 14.43 -9.82 10.84
C VAL A 24 14.12 -8.44 10.24
N VAL A 25 15.16 -7.72 9.79
CA VAL A 25 14.98 -6.41 9.14
C VAL A 25 14.13 -6.53 7.87
N ALA A 26 14.37 -7.53 7.03
CA ALA A 26 13.64 -7.76 5.80
C ALA A 26 12.15 -8.04 6.05
N PHE A 27 11.82 -8.84 7.07
CA PHE A 27 10.43 -9.11 7.46
C PHE A 27 9.72 -7.85 7.98
N LEU A 28 10.37 -7.08 8.85
CA LEU A 28 9.78 -5.84 9.35
C LEU A 28 9.56 -4.84 8.20
N PHE A 29 10.53 -4.72 7.30
CA PHE A 29 10.42 -3.84 6.15
C PHE A 29 9.30 -4.27 5.20
N SER A 30 9.19 -5.56 4.88
CA SER A 30 8.13 -6.06 3.99
C SER A 30 6.74 -5.90 4.60
N MET A 31 6.59 -6.13 5.90
CA MET A 31 5.35 -5.83 6.64
C MET A 31 5.01 -4.34 6.59
N GLY A 32 6.01 -3.47 6.74
CA GLY A 32 5.86 -2.02 6.59
C GLY A 32 5.34 -1.63 5.21
N CYS A 33 5.93 -2.18 4.14
CA CYS A 33 5.46 -1.94 2.77
C CYS A 33 4.02 -2.44 2.56
N ALA A 34 3.70 -3.64 3.07
CA ALA A 34 2.35 -4.20 2.95
C ALA A 34 1.30 -3.33 3.67
N ALA A 35 1.61 -2.87 4.89
CA ALA A 35 0.74 -1.96 5.63
C ALA A 35 0.60 -0.61 4.90
N GLY A 36 1.71 -0.05 4.40
CA GLY A 36 1.71 1.18 3.63
C GLY A 36 0.80 1.09 2.40
N TYR A 37 0.87 0.01 1.64
CA TYR A 37 -0.01 -0.20 0.50
C TYR A 37 -1.47 -0.40 0.90
N LYS A 38 -1.73 -1.19 1.95
CA LYS A 38 -3.09 -1.46 2.43
C LYS A 38 -3.80 -0.15 2.81
N PHE A 39 -3.18 0.67 3.65
CA PHE A 39 -3.81 1.88 4.17
C PHE A 39 -3.65 3.09 3.25
N GLY A 40 -2.58 3.16 2.46
CA GLY A 40 -2.35 4.25 1.52
C GLY A 40 -3.11 4.12 0.20
N VAL A 41 -3.42 2.89 -0.23
CA VAL A 41 -4.02 2.64 -1.55
C VAL A 41 -5.30 1.80 -1.46
N ALA A 42 -5.23 0.63 -0.84
CA ALA A 42 -6.32 -0.33 -0.90
C ALA A 42 -7.58 0.14 -0.13
N GLU A 43 -7.42 0.59 1.11
CA GLU A 43 -8.55 1.07 1.93
C GLU A 43 -9.16 2.38 1.41
N PRO A 44 -8.39 3.41 1.03
CA PRO A 44 -8.96 4.63 0.45
C PRO A 44 -9.77 4.36 -0.81
N ARG A 45 -9.30 3.45 -1.68
CA ARG A 45 -10.05 3.02 -2.85
C ARG A 45 -11.38 2.39 -2.47
N LYS A 46 -11.38 1.38 -1.60
CA LYS A 46 -12.62 0.73 -1.15
C LYS A 46 -13.59 1.73 -0.55
N ARG A 47 -13.08 2.65 0.27
CA ARG A 47 -13.85 3.72 0.89
C ARG A 47 -14.46 4.67 -0.14
N ALA A 48 -13.71 5.09 -1.15
CA ALA A 48 -14.20 5.97 -2.20
C ALA A 48 -15.38 5.34 -2.98
N TYR A 49 -15.28 4.06 -3.34
CA TYR A 49 -16.40 3.34 -3.96
C TYR A 49 -17.60 3.25 -3.02
N ALA A 50 -17.38 2.90 -1.76
CA ALA A 50 -18.47 2.81 -0.78
C ALA A 50 -19.16 4.17 -0.56
N GLU A 51 -18.39 5.25 -0.46
CA GLU A 51 -18.92 6.62 -0.30
C GLU A 51 -19.69 7.08 -1.53
N PHE A 52 -19.21 6.77 -2.74
CA PHE A 52 -19.93 7.06 -3.99
C PHE A 52 -21.30 6.38 -4.00
N TYR A 53 -21.35 5.07 -3.78
CA TYR A 53 -22.60 4.31 -3.86
C TYR A 53 -23.54 4.54 -2.67
N LYS A 54 -23.06 5.10 -1.55
CA LYS A 54 -23.88 5.34 -0.36
C LYS A 54 -25.12 6.20 -0.65
N ASN A 55 -24.98 7.19 -1.52
CA ASN A 55 -26.04 8.14 -1.87
C ASN A 55 -26.28 8.21 -3.38
N TYR A 56 -25.81 7.21 -4.14
CA TYR A 56 -25.90 7.21 -5.60
C TYR A 56 -27.34 6.92 -6.04
N ASP A 57 -27.93 7.86 -6.77
CA ASP A 57 -29.22 7.69 -7.44
C ASP A 57 -28.99 7.53 -8.96
N ALA A 58 -29.15 6.29 -9.43
CA ALA A 58 -28.92 5.95 -10.82
C ALA A 58 -29.85 6.70 -11.79
N MET A 59 -31.10 6.96 -11.40
CA MET A 59 -32.06 7.63 -12.28
C MET A 59 -31.76 9.12 -12.39
N LYS A 60 -31.33 9.74 -11.30
CA LYS A 60 -30.89 11.14 -11.30
C LYS A 60 -29.68 11.34 -12.21
N GLU A 61 -28.67 10.48 -12.08
CA GLU A 61 -27.45 10.56 -12.90
C GLU A 61 -27.74 10.21 -14.37
N PHE A 62 -28.60 9.22 -14.63
CA PHE A 62 -29.09 8.92 -15.96
C PHE A 62 -29.80 10.12 -16.60
N GLU A 63 -30.73 10.77 -15.90
CA GLU A 63 -31.44 11.93 -16.43
C GLU A 63 -30.49 13.12 -16.68
N ALA A 64 -29.47 13.31 -15.84
CA ALA A 64 -28.43 14.30 -16.08
C ALA A 64 -27.65 14.01 -17.37
N MET A 65 -27.22 12.76 -17.58
CA MET A 65 -26.54 12.32 -18.80
C MET A 65 -27.44 12.39 -20.05
N ARG A 66 -28.72 12.03 -19.90
CA ARG A 66 -29.73 12.09 -20.97
C ARG A 66 -29.96 13.52 -21.44
N LYS A 67 -30.11 14.46 -20.49
CA LYS A 67 -30.23 15.90 -20.77
C LYS A 67 -28.98 16.49 -21.41
N ALA A 68 -27.81 15.97 -21.06
CA ALA A 68 -26.55 16.35 -21.70
C ALA A 68 -26.40 15.77 -23.13
N GLY A 69 -27.33 14.94 -23.60
CA GLY A 69 -27.34 14.40 -24.96
C GLY A 69 -26.30 13.31 -25.21
N VAL A 70 -25.82 12.64 -24.15
CA VAL A 70 -24.77 11.62 -24.25
C VAL A 70 -25.29 10.31 -24.87
N PHE A 71 -26.59 10.03 -24.76
CA PHE A 71 -27.18 8.79 -25.22
C PHE A 71 -27.80 8.93 -26.63
N GLU A 72 -27.42 8.02 -27.51
CA GLU A 72 -28.05 7.87 -28.84
C GLU A 72 -29.45 7.23 -28.74
N SER A 73 -29.60 6.21 -27.89
CA SER A 73 -30.86 5.48 -27.70
C SER A 73 -31.91 6.24 -26.87
N ALA A 74 -31.49 7.27 -26.14
CA ALA A 74 -32.33 8.06 -25.26
C ALA A 74 -32.03 9.54 -25.44
N PRO A 75 -32.58 10.19 -26.46
CA PRO A 75 -32.33 11.61 -26.70
C PRO A 75 -32.82 12.48 -25.53
N PRO A 76 -32.24 13.69 -25.37
CA PRO A 76 -32.74 14.67 -24.41
C PRO A 76 -34.21 14.97 -24.71
N LYS A 77 -35.02 15.09 -23.66
CA LYS A 77 -36.42 15.50 -23.77
C LYS A 77 -36.48 17.01 -23.96
#